data_AF-A6DQS5-F1
#
_entry.id   AF-A6DQS5-F1
#
_cell.length_a   1.000
_cell.length_b   1.000
_cell.length_c   1.000
_cell.angle_alpha   90.00
_cell.angle_beta   90.00
_cell.angle_gamma   90.00
#
_symmetry.space_group_name_H-M   'P 1'
#
loop_
_entity.id
_entity.type
_entity.pdbx_description
1 polymer ?
#
loop_
_entity_poly.entity_id
_entity_poly.type
_entity_poly.pdbx_seq_one_letter_code
_entity_poly.pdbx_strand_id
1 'polypeptide(L)'
;MENNVLFLGIKGSVVALNKKTGKQIWKTHLKSSQYVTITQDKEQVYAHTNGELFCLQKKSGKLLWKNGLSGLGYGYASIAINNGNEVNPTVYQAMQSDQSSSTASAAGTVH
;
A
#
# COMPACT_ATOMS: atom_id res chain seq x y z
N MET A 1 15.12 3.86 -1.06
CA MET A 1 15.30 3.15 0.23
C MET A 1 14.03 2.40 0.70
N GLU A 2 12.89 2.49 0.00
CA GLU A 2 11.59 1.92 0.45
C GLU A 2 11.41 0.39 0.23
N ASN A 3 12.31 -0.28 -0.50
CA ASN A 3 12.11 -1.68 -0.93
C ASN A 3 12.75 -2.75 -0.03
N ASN A 4 13.16 -2.42 1.20
CA ASN A 4 13.95 -3.33 2.05
C ASN A 4 13.27 -3.74 3.36
N VAL A 5 11.94 -3.83 3.37
CA VAL A 5 11.16 -4.24 4.54
C VAL A 5 10.40 -5.53 4.23
N LEU A 6 10.42 -6.47 5.16
CA LEU A 6 9.58 -7.66 5.19
C LEU A 6 8.48 -7.46 6.24
N PHE A 7 7.23 -7.71 5.89
CA PHE A 7 6.12 -7.69 6.83
C PHE A 7 5.72 -9.12 7.19
N LEU A 8 5.44 -9.38 8.47
CA LEU A 8 4.99 -10.68 8.97
C LEU A 8 3.75 -10.51 9.83
N GLY A 9 2.75 -11.35 9.58
CA GLY A 9 1.60 -11.53 10.46
C GLY A 9 1.82 -12.72 11.39
N ILE A 10 1.91 -12.50 12.70
CA ILE A 10 2.15 -13.56 13.68
C ILE A 10 1.57 -13.22 15.05
N LYS A 11 0.85 -14.17 15.67
CA LYS A 11 0.26 -14.06 17.01
C LYS A 11 -0.44 -12.71 17.24
N GLY A 12 -1.38 -12.40 16.36
CA GLY A 12 -2.16 -11.16 16.31
C GLY A 12 -1.32 -9.89 16.24
N SER A 13 -0.11 -9.97 15.69
CA SER A 13 0.77 -8.83 15.51
C SER A 13 1.22 -8.71 14.05
N VAL A 14 1.46 -7.49 13.60
CA VAL A 14 2.21 -7.21 12.38
C VAL A 14 3.61 -6.77 12.78
N VAL A 15 4.61 -7.38 12.20
CA VAL A 15 6.03 -7.08 12.43
C VAL A 15 6.64 -6.62 11.13
N ALA A 16 7.38 -5.52 11.15
CA ALA A 16 8.24 -5.11 10.06
C ALA A 16 9.70 -5.41 10.41
N LEU A 17 10.38 -6.13 9.52
CA LEU A 17 11.79 -6.44 9.63
C LEU A 17 12.56 -5.81 8.48
N ASN A 18 13.79 -5.42 8.72
CA ASN A 18 14.73 -5.14 7.65
C ASN A 18 14.98 -6.43 6.86
N LYS A 19 14.67 -6.45 5.56
CA LYS A 19 14.73 -7.63 4.71
C LYS A 19 16.15 -8.22 4.59
N LYS A 20 17.20 -7.39 4.70
CA LYS A 20 18.60 -7.84 4.60
C LYS A 20 19.13 -8.39 5.92
N THR A 21 18.80 -7.74 7.04
CA THR A 21 19.43 -8.04 8.33
C THR A 21 18.53 -8.82 9.28
N GLY A 22 17.23 -8.96 8.98
CA GLY A 22 16.25 -9.56 9.87
C GLY A 22 15.91 -8.72 11.11
N LYS A 23 16.56 -7.56 11.31
CA LYS A 23 16.33 -6.72 12.49
C LYS A 23 14.91 -6.13 12.46
N GLN A 24 14.23 -6.16 13.60
CA GLN A 24 12.92 -5.52 13.76
C GLN A 24 13.02 -4.01 13.60
N ILE A 25 12.17 -3.46 12.75
CA ILE A 25 11.97 -2.02 12.57
C ILE A 25 10.84 -1.56 13.47
N TRP A 26 9.67 -2.22 13.39
CA TRP A 26 8.52 -1.95 14.24
C TRP A 26 7.68 -3.20 14.44
N LYS A 27 6.82 -3.18 15.47
CA LYS A 27 5.82 -4.21 15.75
C LYS A 27 4.54 -3.55 16.28
N THR A 28 3.39 -3.99 15.74
CA THR A 28 2.07 -3.53 16.17
C THR A 28 1.22 -4.73 16.57
N HIS A 29 0.67 -4.70 17.79
CA HIS A 29 -0.25 -5.73 18.27
C HIS A 29 -1.71 -5.33 17.96
N LEU A 30 -2.46 -6.23 17.31
CA LEU A 30 -3.81 -6.00 16.76
C LEU A 30 -4.94 -6.51 17.68
N LYS A 31 -4.68 -6.63 18.99
CA LYS A 31 -5.66 -7.08 20.01
C LYS A 31 -6.17 -8.52 19.81
N SER A 32 -5.32 -9.40 19.28
CA SER A 32 -5.62 -10.82 19.09
C SER A 32 -4.35 -11.63 19.36
N SER A 33 -4.49 -12.94 19.58
CA SER A 33 -3.36 -13.89 19.59
C SER A 33 -3.39 -14.86 18.40
N GLN A 34 -4.36 -14.69 17.50
CA GLN A 34 -4.63 -15.59 16.38
C GLN A 34 -3.68 -15.34 15.20
N TYR A 35 -3.83 -16.19 14.17
CA TYR A 35 -3.20 -15.96 12.87
C TYR A 35 -3.58 -14.59 12.29
N VAL A 36 -2.68 -14.00 11.49
CA VAL A 36 -2.86 -12.69 10.86
C VAL A 36 -2.61 -12.84 9.37
N THR A 37 -3.61 -12.50 8.55
CA THR A 37 -3.43 -12.36 7.10
C THR A 37 -2.96 -10.95 6.81
N ILE A 38 -1.97 -10.76 5.95
CA ILE A 38 -1.42 -9.45 5.61
C ILE A 38 -1.35 -9.22 4.10
N THR A 39 -1.56 -7.97 3.68
CA THR A 39 -1.22 -7.47 2.34
C THR A 39 -0.78 -6.01 2.44
N GLN A 40 -0.23 -5.42 1.38
CA GLN A 40 0.30 -4.06 1.40
C GLN A 40 0.02 -3.32 0.09
N ASP A 41 -0.21 -2.02 0.19
CA ASP A 41 -0.33 -1.09 -0.94
C ASP A 41 0.25 0.28 -0.57
N LYS A 42 1.01 0.89 -1.48
CA LYS A 42 1.62 2.23 -1.30
C LYS A 42 2.22 2.44 0.09
N GLU A 43 1.62 3.27 0.95
CA GLU A 43 2.11 3.58 2.29
C GLU A 43 1.36 2.83 3.41
N GLN A 44 0.60 1.80 3.05
CA GLN A 44 -0.33 1.08 3.94
C GLN A 44 -0.02 -0.43 3.97
N VAL A 45 -0.22 -1.01 5.15
CA VAL A 45 -0.24 -2.46 5.37
C VAL A 45 -1.61 -2.82 5.94
N TYR A 46 -2.31 -3.72 5.28
CA TYR A 46 -3.61 -4.22 5.70
C TYR A 46 -3.43 -5.56 6.39
N ALA A 47 -4.07 -5.73 7.54
CA ALA A 47 -3.98 -6.94 8.32
C ALA A 47 -5.36 -7.36 8.83
N HIS A 48 -5.69 -8.63 8.68
CA HIS A 48 -6.92 -9.22 9.21
C HIS A 48 -6.62 -10.25 10.29
N THR A 49 -7.30 -10.14 11.42
CA THR A 49 -7.29 -11.14 12.49
C THR A 49 -8.55 -11.00 13.35
N ASN A 50 -9.07 -12.11 13.85
CA ASN A 50 -10.21 -12.13 14.77
C ASN A 50 -11.43 -11.31 14.30
N GLY A 51 -11.79 -11.40 13.03
CA GLY A 51 -12.93 -10.70 12.45
C GLY A 51 -12.75 -9.18 12.31
N GLU A 52 -11.56 -8.64 12.56
CA GLU A 52 -11.28 -7.21 12.37
C GLU A 52 -10.24 -7.02 11.25
N LEU A 53 -10.45 -6.00 10.43
CA LEU A 53 -9.49 -5.49 9.45
C LEU A 53 -8.81 -4.23 9.99
N PHE A 54 -7.49 -4.17 9.91
CA PHE A 54 -6.68 -3.06 10.36
C PHE A 54 -5.86 -2.51 9.19
N CYS A 55 -5.75 -1.19 9.13
CA CYS A 55 -4.80 -0.52 8.25
C CYS A 55 -3.72 0.17 9.08
N LEU A 56 -2.46 -0.16 8.79
CA LEU A 56 -1.29 0.39 9.44
C LEU A 56 -0.47 1.22 8.46
N GLN A 57 0.13 2.30 8.95
CA GLN A 57 1.13 3.04 8.18
C GLN A 57 2.38 2.16 7.98
N LYS A 58 2.78 1.94 6.73
CA LYS A 58 3.90 1.07 6.35
C LYS A 58 5.21 1.42 7.05
N LYS A 59 5.50 2.72 7.20
CA LYS A 59 6.78 3.21 7.75
C LYS A 59 6.91 3.03 9.26
N SER A 60 5.82 3.13 10.02
CA SER A 60 5.85 3.19 11.49
C SER A 60 5.08 2.08 12.19
N GLY A 61 4.18 1.38 11.47
CA GLY A 61 3.23 0.44 12.07
C GLY A 61 2.06 1.11 12.79
N LYS A 62 1.96 2.45 12.76
CA LYS A 62 0.87 3.19 13.41
C LYS A 62 -0.48 2.78 12.81
N LEU A 63 -1.44 2.45 13.67
CA LEU A 63 -2.82 2.21 13.26
C LEU A 63 -3.42 3.48 12.65
N LEU A 64 -3.86 3.39 11.40
CA LEU A 64 -4.52 4.47 10.67
C LEU A 64 -6.03 4.38 10.83
N TRP A 65 -6.60 3.19 10.62
CA TRP A 65 -8.01 2.90 10.82
C TRP A 65 -8.23 1.39 11.05
N LYS A 66 -9.43 1.04 11.52
CA LYS A 66 -9.89 -0.34 11.62
C LYS A 66 -11.36 -0.49 11.25
N ASN A 67 -11.75 -1.69 10.83
CA ASN A 67 -13.13 -2.08 10.53
C ASN A 67 -13.44 -3.41 11.22
N GLY A 68 -14.55 -3.49 11.94
CA GLY A 68 -14.93 -4.66 12.73
C GLY A 68 -15.64 -5.77 11.95
N LEU A 69 -15.85 -5.61 10.63
CA LEU A 69 -16.49 -6.60 9.73
C LEU A 69 -17.74 -7.26 10.35
N SER A 70 -18.57 -6.47 11.03
CA SER A 70 -19.66 -6.96 11.87
C SER A 70 -20.61 -7.84 11.07
N GLY A 71 -20.92 -9.02 11.63
CA GLY A 71 -21.80 -10.02 10.98
C GLY A 71 -21.10 -10.98 10.02
N LEU A 72 -19.80 -10.84 9.75
CA LEU A 72 -19.04 -11.74 8.87
C LEU A 72 -18.29 -12.86 9.60
N GLY A 73 -18.32 -12.86 10.94
CA GLY A 73 -17.72 -13.89 11.79
C GLY A 73 -16.22 -13.70 12.04
N TYR A 74 -15.57 -14.75 12.55
CA TYR A 74 -14.17 -14.72 13.04
C TYR A 74 -13.23 -15.65 12.25
N GLY A 75 -13.66 -16.10 11.06
CA GLY A 75 -12.90 -17.04 10.23
C GLY A 75 -11.66 -16.42 9.57
N TYR A 76 -10.94 -17.22 8.77
CA TYR A 76 -9.86 -16.72 7.93
C TYR A 76 -10.41 -15.81 6.82
N ALA A 77 -9.67 -14.77 6.47
CA ALA A 77 -10.00 -13.87 5.36
C ALA A 77 -8.87 -13.87 4.34
N SER A 78 -9.21 -13.77 3.06
CA SER A 78 -8.27 -13.45 1.99
C SER A 78 -8.42 -11.97 1.63
N ILE A 79 -7.31 -11.29 1.31
CA ILE A 79 -7.32 -9.86 1.01
C ILE A 79 -6.75 -9.64 -0.40
N ALA A 80 -7.53 -9.00 -1.26
CA ALA A 80 -7.09 -8.54 -2.58
C ALA A 80 -7.20 -7.01 -2.65
N ILE A 81 -6.35 -6.38 -3.45
CA ILE A 81 -6.34 -4.93 -3.64
C ILE A 81 -6.59 -4.65 -5.11
N ASN A 82 -7.64 -3.88 -5.41
CA ASN A 82 -7.90 -3.40 -6.77
C ASN A 82 -7.04 -2.16 -7.04
N ASN A 83 -5.85 -2.36 -7.60
CA ASN A 83 -4.90 -1.30 -7.93
C ASN A 83 -5.22 -0.69 -9.29
N GLY A 84 -6.43 -0.15 -9.50
CA GLY A 84 -6.96 0.32 -10.80
C GLY A 84 -6.17 1.40 -11.57
N ASN A 85 -4.88 1.59 -11.30
CA ASN A 85 -3.97 2.55 -11.93
C ASN A 85 -2.71 1.84 -12.47
N GLU A 86 -2.79 1.25 -13.66
CA GLU A 86 -1.66 1.24 -14.58
C GLU A 86 -1.80 2.49 -15.48
N VAL A 87 -1.13 3.59 -15.12
CA VAL A 87 -1.00 4.70 -16.08
C VAL A 87 -0.09 4.22 -17.19
N ASN A 88 -0.63 4.03 -18.40
CA ASN A 88 0.12 3.56 -19.55
C ASN A 88 1.25 4.55 -19.89
N PRO A 89 2.53 4.13 -19.91
CA PRO A 89 3.67 5.00 -20.20
C PRO A 89 3.55 5.78 -21.52
N THR A 90 2.81 5.25 -22.52
CA THR A 90 2.60 5.93 -23.80
C THR A 90 1.75 7.19 -23.66
N VAL A 91 0.81 7.24 -22.71
CA VAL A 91 -0.02 8.43 -22.44
C VAL A 91 0.84 9.59 -21.95
N TYR A 92 1.85 9.31 -21.12
CA TYR A 92 2.79 10.32 -20.65
C TYR A 92 3.72 10.82 -21.76
N GLN A 93 4.14 9.95 -22.69
CA GLN A 93 4.95 10.34 -23.84
C GLN A 93 4.14 11.17 -24.85
N ALA A 94 2.88 10.78 -25.11
CA ALA A 94 1.96 11.53 -25.98
C ALA A 94 1.66 12.92 -25.43
N MET A 95 1.44 13.05 -24.12
CA MET A 95 1.21 14.35 -23.48
C MET A 95 2.43 15.29 -23.60
N GLN A 96 3.65 14.77 -23.55
CA GLN A 96 4.86 15.58 -23.75
C GLN A 96 5.07 15.98 -25.22
N SER A 97 4.74 15.10 -26.18
CA SER A 97 4.83 15.43 -27.61
C SER A 97 3.81 16.49 -28.04
N ASP A 98 2.60 16.49 -27.46
CA ASP A 98 1.56 17.48 -27.76
C ASP A 98 1.88 18.87 -27.17
N GLN A 99 2.53 18.92 -26.01
CA GLN A 99 2.96 20.20 -25.41
C GLN A 99 4.15 20.84 -26.14
N SER A 100 5.04 20.04 -26.71
CA SER A 100 6.18 20.54 -27.50
C SER A 100 5.78 20.99 -28.92
N SER A 101 4.77 20.35 -29.52
CA SER A 101 4.25 20.75 -30.84
C SER A 101 3.36 22.00 -30.80
N SER A 102 2.64 22.26 -29.70
CA SER A 102 1.80 23.45 -29.55
C SER A 102 2.58 24.75 -29.34
N THR A 103 3.76 24.71 -28.70
CA THR A 103 4.61 25.90 -28.49
C THR A 103 5.35 26.37 -29.75
N ALA A 104 5.56 25.51 -30.74
CA ALA A 104 6.22 25.87 -32.00
C ALA A 104 5.32 26.66 -32.96
N SER A 105 4.00 26.54 -32.84
CA SER A 105 3.03 27.17 -33.76
C SER A 105 2.65 28.62 -33.40
N ALA A 106 2.95 29.08 -32.19
CA ALA A 106 2.49 30.39 -31.69
C ALA A 106 3.51 31.54 -31.87
N ALA A 107 4.72 31.29 -32.39
CA ALA A 107 5.77 32.29 -32.52
C ALA A 107 6.08 32.74 -33.96
N GLY A 108 5.24 32.36 -34.94
CA GLY A 108 5.46 32.65 -36.35
C GLY A 108 4.35 33.47 -37.00
N THR A 109 4.66 34.75 -37.29
CA THR A 109 4.14 35.55 -38.42
C THR A 109 2.92 36.44 -38.16
N VAL A 110 3.18 37.72 -37.87
CA VAL A 110 2.50 38.86 -38.54
C VAL A 110 3.55 39.95 -38.83
N HIS A 111 3.81 40.21 -40.11
CA HIS A 111 4.38 41.45 -40.65
C HIS A 111 3.55 41.82 -41.87
#